data_AF-A0A1Q6LGB6-F1
#
_entry.id   AF-A0A1Q6LGB6-F1
#
_cell.length_a   1.000
_cell.length_b   1.000
_cell.length_c   1.000
_cell.angle_alpha   90.00
_cell.angle_beta   90.00
_cell.angle_gamma   90.00
#
_symmetry.space_group_name_H-M   'P 1'
#
loop_
_entity.id
_entity.type
_entity.pdbx_description
1 polymer ?
#
loop_
_entity_poly.entity_id
_entity_poly.type
_entity_poly.pdbx_seq_one_letter_code
_entity_poly.pdbx_strand_id
1 'polypeptide(L)'
;MLKKVLIHARRSLKLVILLIIAAFLIVGLVAYFFKPTYRVVLNNEPIGYTVDKGKLQAKINDYIKNGDGQNVAFVQVDQMPEYQLCLLKRGIVPNDNEIYDKIKNAGTTYYRYYAILENQEEKVYVSTFAEAENVVNMLKEKESNNMESIAISEKYEVENKEFVTEEDAVAKLYVEKPKEETPQVQVAKANNIVTSKKATGTVNTGFNISGSKVSLGISLIKPISGIITSRFAESSRIRSSRHTGLDISASTGTPIKAASSGTVTFSGRKGSYGNLLVITHGNGVQTYYGHCSALYASAGQTVSQGQVVAAVGSTGNSTGPHLHLEIRVKGVAYNPQNYLY
;
A
#
# COMPACT_ATOMS: atom_id res chain seq x y z
N MET A 1 -11.29 40.94 72.21
CA MET A 1 -11.09 39.80 71.28
C MET A 1 -10.54 40.24 69.92
N LEU A 2 -11.14 41.23 69.24
CA LEU A 2 -10.71 41.71 67.91
C LEU A 2 -9.22 42.11 67.80
N LYS A 3 -8.65 42.82 68.78
CA LYS A 3 -7.24 43.25 68.74
C LYS A 3 -6.26 42.07 68.66
N LYS A 4 -6.55 40.96 69.36
CA LYS A 4 -5.71 39.74 69.30
C LYS A 4 -5.80 39.09 67.92
N VAL A 5 -7.00 38.99 67.35
CA VAL A 5 -7.24 38.47 65.99
C VAL A 5 -6.50 39.29 64.93
N LEU A 6 -6.56 40.63 65.02
CA LEU A 6 -5.86 41.53 64.09
C LEU A 6 -4.33 41.37 64.15
N ILE A 7 -3.77 41.16 65.35
CA ILE A 7 -2.34 40.90 65.54
C ILE A 7 -1.93 39.56 64.92
N HIS A 8 -2.73 38.50 65.13
CA HIS A 8 -2.47 37.19 64.52
C HIS A 8 -2.56 37.25 62.98
N ALA A 9 -3.56 37.94 62.42
CA ALA A 9 -3.70 38.13 60.97
C ALA A 9 -2.49 38.85 60.35
N ARG A 10 -1.99 39.92 60.98
CA ARG A 10 -0.78 40.63 60.51
C ARG A 10 0.48 39.77 60.61
N ARG A 11 0.61 38.94 61.64
CA ARG A 11 1.73 37.99 61.78
C ARG A 11 1.67 36.89 60.71
N SER A 12 0.49 36.33 60.45
CA SER A 12 0.28 35.36 59.36
C SER A 12 0.57 35.95 57.99
N LEU A 13 0.14 37.21 57.73
CA LEU A 13 0.44 37.89 56.48
C LEU A 13 1.96 38.10 56.28
N LYS A 14 2.68 38.51 57.32
CA LYS A 14 4.15 38.62 57.28
C LYS A 14 4.82 37.27 57.00
N LEU A 15 4.33 36.19 57.61
CA LEU A 15 4.83 34.84 57.37
C LEU A 15 4.58 34.40 55.91
N VAL A 16 3.39 34.66 55.36
CA VAL A 16 3.07 34.38 53.97
C VAL A 16 3.97 35.18 53.02
N ILE A 17 4.17 36.47 53.26
CA ILE A 17 5.09 37.30 52.45
C ILE A 17 6.52 36.75 52.50
N LEU A 18 7.01 36.37 53.69
CA LEU A 18 8.34 35.78 53.85
C LEU A 18 8.46 34.47 53.05
N LEU A 19 7.44 33.61 53.09
CA LEU A 19 7.40 32.37 52.31
C LEU A 19 7.39 32.62 50.80
N ILE A 20 6.66 33.64 50.33
CA ILE A 20 6.65 34.02 48.91
C ILE A 20 8.02 34.52 48.47
N ILE A 21 8.67 35.39 49.26
CA ILE A 21 10.02 35.88 48.96
C ILE A 21 11.02 34.73 48.94
N ALA A 22 10.95 33.82 49.92
CA ALA A 22 11.81 32.64 49.97
C ALA A 22 11.60 31.73 48.74
N ALA A 23 10.34 31.47 48.36
CA ALA A 23 10.02 30.70 47.17
C ALA A 23 10.56 31.37 45.89
N PHE A 24 10.42 32.69 45.77
CA PHE A 24 10.94 33.44 44.63
C PHE A 24 12.47 33.38 44.55
N LEU A 25 13.17 33.52 45.67
CA LEU A 25 14.63 33.36 45.74
C LEU A 25 15.07 31.95 45.36
N ILE A 26 14.36 30.91 45.81
CA ILE A 26 14.65 29.51 45.45
C ILE A 26 14.43 29.30 43.95
N VAL A 27 13.31 29.76 43.39
CA VAL A 27 13.03 29.67 41.95
C VAL A 27 14.08 30.43 41.15
N GLY A 28 14.47 31.63 41.59
CA GLY A 28 15.53 32.42 40.97
C GLY A 28 16.88 31.69 40.99
N LEU A 29 17.23 31.06 42.12
CA LEU A 29 18.45 30.27 42.27
C LEU A 29 18.44 29.03 41.35
N VAL A 30 17.32 28.32 41.29
CA VAL A 30 17.15 27.17 40.39
C VAL A 30 17.22 27.60 38.92
N ALA A 31 16.56 28.69 38.53
CA ALA A 31 16.62 29.22 37.17
C ALA A 31 18.03 29.77 36.81
N TYR A 32 18.78 30.24 37.80
CA TYR A 32 20.16 30.66 37.64
C TYR A 32 21.08 29.46 37.32
N PHE A 33 20.97 28.34 38.04
CA PHE A 33 21.84 27.19 37.84
C PHE A 33 21.35 26.16 36.81
N PHE A 34 20.04 26.13 36.52
CA PHE A 34 19.42 25.13 35.68
C PHE A 34 18.58 25.75 34.57
N LYS A 35 18.44 25.03 33.46
CA LYS A 35 17.56 25.37 32.34
C LYS A 35 16.57 24.23 32.10
N PRO A 36 15.29 24.52 31.79
CA PRO A 36 14.36 23.49 31.35
C PRO A 36 14.82 22.89 30.03
N THR A 37 14.79 21.56 29.94
CA THR A 37 15.19 20.78 28.77
C THR A 37 14.45 19.44 28.77
N TYR A 38 14.63 18.63 27.74
CA TYR A 38 14.15 17.25 27.71
C TYR A 38 15.31 16.27 27.80
N ARG A 39 15.20 15.32 28.73
CA ARG A 39 16.01 14.10 28.75
C ARG A 39 15.43 13.15 27.72
N VAL A 40 16.28 12.61 26.85
CA VAL A 40 15.89 11.63 25.84
C VAL A 40 16.24 10.24 26.33
N VAL A 41 15.26 9.35 26.35
CA VAL A 41 15.37 7.97 26.81
C VAL A 41 15.07 7.04 25.63
N LEU A 42 15.91 6.03 25.42
CA LEU A 42 15.73 5.00 24.40
C LEU A 42 15.97 3.65 25.07
N ASN A 43 15.07 2.68 24.90
CA ASN A 43 15.14 1.36 25.55
C ASN A 43 15.30 1.45 27.08
N ASN A 44 14.59 2.38 27.72
CA ASN A 44 14.70 2.71 29.14
C ASN A 44 16.08 3.26 29.59
N GLU A 45 17.01 3.53 28.66
CA GLU A 45 18.30 4.12 28.97
C GLU A 45 18.39 5.60 28.53
N PRO A 46 18.95 6.49 29.36
CA PRO A 46 19.15 7.88 28.99
C PRO A 46 20.27 8.01 27.95
N ILE A 47 19.92 8.52 26.76
CA ILE A 47 20.88 8.65 25.66
C ILE A 47 21.37 10.07 25.42
N GLY A 48 20.70 11.07 26.00
CA GLY A 48 21.14 12.47 25.91
C GLY A 48 20.08 13.48 26.36
N TYR A 49 20.31 14.73 26.00
CA TYR A 49 19.41 15.85 26.27
C TYR A 49 19.16 16.67 25.01
N THR A 50 17.92 17.15 24.84
CA THR A 50 17.53 18.08 23.79
C THR A 50 16.79 19.28 24.35
N VAL A 51 16.94 20.45 23.72
CA VAL A 51 16.16 21.66 24.05
C VAL A 51 14.83 21.64 23.30
N ASP A 52 14.82 21.09 22.09
CA ASP A 52 13.69 21.10 21.18
C ASP A 52 13.34 19.68 20.75
N LYS A 53 12.49 19.03 21.55
CA LYS A 53 11.96 17.70 21.24
C LYS A 53 11.20 17.67 19.92
N GLY A 54 10.59 18.78 19.49
CA GLY A 54 9.81 18.83 18.26
C GLY A 54 10.72 18.75 17.04
N LYS A 55 11.79 19.56 17.03
CA LYS A 55 12.81 19.53 15.98
C LYS A 55 13.53 18.19 15.92
N LEU A 56 13.92 17.62 17.06
CA LEU A 56 14.58 16.31 17.10
C LEU A 56 13.64 15.20 16.59
N GLN A 57 12.38 15.18 17.05
CA GLN A 57 11.40 14.20 16.59
C GLN A 57 11.12 14.32 15.10
N ALA A 58 11.01 15.55 14.56
CA ALA A 58 10.81 15.77 13.14
C ALA A 58 11.98 15.22 12.31
N LYS A 59 13.23 15.44 12.76
CA LYS A 59 14.43 14.90 12.11
C LYS A 59 14.43 13.36 12.11
N ILE A 60 14.03 12.73 13.22
CA ILE A 60 13.92 11.25 13.31
C ILE A 60 12.82 10.72 12.39
N ASN A 61 11.66 11.39 12.35
CA ASN A 61 10.56 10.99 11.47
C ASN A 61 10.94 11.08 9.99
N ASP A 62 11.68 12.12 9.61
CA ASP A 62 12.18 12.29 8.25
C ASP A 62 13.13 11.15 7.86
N TYR A 63 14.06 10.81 8.76
CA TYR A 63 14.95 9.66 8.60
C TYR A 63 14.20 8.32 8.50
N ILE A 64 13.20 8.08 9.35
CA ILE A 64 12.36 6.87 9.29
C ILE A 64 11.66 6.75 7.93
N LYS A 65 11.22 7.88 7.38
CA LYS A 65 10.49 7.91 6.11
C LYS A 65 11.40 7.76 4.90
N ASN A 66 12.52 8.47 4.87
CA ASN A 66 13.32 8.64 3.66
C ASN A 66 14.68 7.92 3.72
N GLY A 67 15.19 7.63 4.93
CA GLY A 67 16.56 7.15 5.15
C GLY A 67 17.62 8.13 4.66
N ASP A 68 18.87 7.65 4.63
CA ASP A 68 20.04 8.45 4.22
C ASP A 68 20.72 7.89 2.94
N GLY A 69 20.09 6.94 2.24
CA GLY A 69 20.68 6.20 1.13
C GLY A 69 19.82 6.21 -0.15
N GLN A 70 20.41 5.77 -1.26
CA GLN A 70 19.66 5.58 -2.50
C GLN A 70 18.75 4.35 -2.39
N ASN A 71 17.58 4.42 -3.01
CA ASN A 71 16.59 3.33 -3.06
C ASN A 71 16.10 2.84 -1.68
N VAL A 72 16.28 3.66 -0.63
CA VAL A 72 15.68 3.39 0.67
C VAL A 72 14.17 3.55 0.57
N ALA A 73 13.45 2.52 0.99
CA ALA A 73 12.00 2.51 1.09
C ALA A 73 11.54 3.24 2.35
N PHE A 74 12.10 2.83 3.48
CA PHE A 74 11.89 3.35 4.82
C PHE A 74 12.93 2.75 5.76
N VAL A 75 13.06 3.32 6.95
CA VAL A 75 13.85 2.74 8.05
C VAL A 75 12.90 2.34 9.17
N GLN A 76 12.94 1.08 9.57
CA GLN A 76 12.22 0.61 10.74
C GLN A 76 13.04 0.89 12.01
N VAL A 77 12.43 1.62 12.94
CA VAL A 77 12.99 1.86 14.28
C VAL A 77 12.01 1.23 15.28
N ASP A 78 12.42 0.13 15.91
CA ASP A 78 11.52 -0.65 16.78
C ASP A 78 11.11 0.09 18.05
N GLN A 79 11.99 0.97 18.55
CA GLN A 79 11.80 1.69 19.80
C GLN A 79 12.01 3.19 19.56
N MET A 80 10.96 3.96 19.76
CA MET A 80 11.00 5.42 19.60
C MET A 80 11.53 6.08 20.86
N PRO A 81 12.26 7.20 20.75
CA PRO A 81 12.75 7.91 21.92
C PRO A 81 11.60 8.55 22.71
N GLU A 82 11.71 8.48 24.03
CA GLU A 82 10.83 9.18 24.95
C GLU A 82 11.47 10.47 25.46
N TYR A 83 10.65 11.51 25.64
CA TYR A 83 11.09 12.82 26.09
C TYR A 83 10.54 13.14 27.47
N GLN A 84 11.42 13.24 28.46
CA GLN A 84 11.07 13.57 29.83
C GLN A 84 11.50 15.00 30.15
N LEU A 85 10.56 15.85 30.56
CA LEU A 85 10.88 17.22 30.98
C LEU A 85 11.77 17.19 32.22
N CYS A 86 12.90 17.90 32.19
CA CYS A 86 13.83 17.97 33.31
C CYS A 86 14.54 19.33 33.38
N LEU A 87 15.22 19.57 34.49
CA LEU A 87 16.08 20.74 34.70
C LEU A 87 17.54 20.30 34.52
N LEU A 88 18.20 20.84 33.50
CA LEU A 88 19.60 20.52 33.20
C LEU A 88 20.51 21.63 33.71
N LYS A 89 21.59 21.25 34.39
CA LYS A 89 22.59 22.19 34.90
C LYS A 89 23.17 23.01 33.75
N ARG A 90 23.24 24.33 33.90
CA ARG A 90 23.90 25.20 32.94
C ARG A 90 25.37 24.80 32.78
N GLY A 91 25.86 24.85 31.54
CA GLY A 91 27.18 24.32 31.16
C GLY A 91 27.13 22.92 30.53
N ILE A 92 26.05 22.15 30.72
CA ILE A 92 25.85 20.90 29.97
C ILE A 92 25.21 21.22 28.61
N VAL A 93 25.83 20.69 27.55
CA VAL A 93 25.43 20.92 26.16
C VAL A 93 24.48 19.80 25.72
N PRO A 94 23.29 20.13 25.20
CA PRO A 94 22.38 19.20 24.54
C PRO A 94 23.06 18.55 23.31
N ASN A 95 22.82 17.26 23.09
CA ASN A 95 23.56 16.43 22.14
C ASN A 95 22.65 15.78 21.08
N ASP A 96 21.82 16.60 20.41
CA ASP A 96 20.83 16.16 19.42
C ASP A 96 21.42 15.28 18.30
N ASN A 97 22.63 15.58 17.83
CA ASN A 97 23.28 14.79 16.77
C ASN A 97 23.67 13.39 17.26
N GLU A 98 24.29 13.28 18.44
CA GLU A 98 24.64 11.98 19.02
C GLU A 98 23.40 11.12 19.31
N ILE A 99 22.32 11.75 19.78
CA ILE A 99 21.03 11.09 19.99
C ILE A 99 20.47 10.58 18.66
N TYR A 100 20.49 11.41 17.63
CA TYR A 100 20.06 11.05 16.28
C TYR A 100 20.89 9.88 15.72
N ASP A 101 22.22 9.93 15.86
CA ASP A 101 23.11 8.89 15.36
C ASP A 101 22.89 7.55 16.08
N LYS A 102 22.64 7.56 17.39
CA LYS A 102 22.27 6.35 18.15
C LYS A 102 20.96 5.73 17.63
N ILE A 103 19.95 6.55 17.35
CA ILE A 103 18.67 6.08 16.82
C ILE A 103 18.83 5.55 15.41
N LYS A 104 19.59 6.26 14.57
CA LYS A 104 19.93 5.83 13.20
C LYS A 104 20.65 4.49 13.19
N ASN A 105 21.64 4.30 14.06
CA ASN A 105 22.40 3.06 14.15
C ASN A 105 21.55 1.88 14.68
N ALA A 106 20.48 2.16 15.42
CA ALA A 106 19.52 1.15 15.85
C ALA A 106 18.44 0.85 14.79
N GLY A 107 18.34 1.67 13.74
CA GLY A 107 17.35 1.52 12.69
C GLY A 107 17.71 0.43 11.68
N THR A 108 16.72 -0.34 11.25
CA THR A 108 16.84 -1.31 10.16
C THR A 108 16.39 -0.66 8.86
N THR A 109 17.31 -0.48 7.92
CA THR A 109 17.01 0.14 6.62
C THR A 109 16.42 -0.91 5.68
N TYR A 110 15.26 -0.61 5.08
CA TYR A 110 14.66 -1.43 4.03
C TYR A 110 14.84 -0.74 2.68
N TYR A 111 15.36 -1.47 1.71
CA TYR A 111 15.53 -1.02 0.33
C TYR A 111 14.36 -1.49 -0.51
N ARG A 112 13.86 -0.62 -1.39
CA ARG A 112 12.87 -0.99 -2.41
C ARG A 112 13.57 -1.21 -3.73
N TYR A 113 13.27 -2.33 -4.38
CA TYR A 113 13.72 -2.63 -5.73
C TYR A 113 12.70 -3.51 -6.45
N TYR A 114 12.94 -3.73 -7.74
CA TYR A 114 12.10 -4.57 -8.59
C TYR A 114 12.91 -5.76 -9.06
N ALA A 115 12.48 -6.95 -8.67
CA ALA A 115 13.01 -8.20 -9.19
C ALA A 115 12.29 -8.56 -10.48
N ILE A 116 13.05 -8.94 -11.52
CA ILE A 116 12.50 -9.57 -12.72
C ILE A 116 12.73 -11.07 -12.58
N LEU A 117 11.62 -11.79 -12.61
CA LEU A 117 11.56 -13.22 -12.38
C LEU A 117 11.36 -13.93 -13.72
N GLU A 118 11.97 -15.09 -13.85
CA GLU A 118 11.70 -16.05 -14.91
C GLU A 118 11.23 -17.34 -14.23
N ASN A 119 10.07 -17.87 -14.61
CA ASN A 119 9.50 -19.07 -13.99
C ASN A 119 9.37 -18.98 -12.45
N GLN A 120 9.03 -17.79 -11.94
CA GLN A 120 8.93 -17.49 -10.49
C GLN A 120 10.27 -17.48 -9.73
N GLU A 121 11.40 -17.56 -10.43
CA GLU A 121 12.73 -17.45 -9.85
C GLU A 121 13.31 -16.06 -10.15
N GLU A 122 13.84 -15.38 -9.13
CA GLU A 122 14.47 -14.06 -9.30
C GLU A 122 15.78 -14.18 -10.09
N LYS A 123 15.90 -13.41 -11.19
CA LYS A 123 17.08 -13.46 -12.07
C LYS A 123 17.90 -12.19 -12.03
N VAL A 124 17.23 -11.04 -12.04
CA VAL A 124 17.88 -9.73 -12.08
C VAL A 124 17.09 -8.71 -11.26
N TYR A 125 17.78 -7.66 -10.82
CA TYR A 125 17.24 -6.60 -9.98
C TYR A 125 17.49 -5.24 -10.62
N VAL A 126 16.46 -4.38 -10.59
CA VAL A 126 16.53 -3.00 -11.05
C VAL A 126 15.97 -2.07 -9.98
N SER A 127 16.38 -0.81 -10.02
CA SER A 127 16.11 0.14 -8.95
C SER A 127 14.71 0.73 -9.03
N THR A 128 14.17 0.86 -10.24
CA THR A 128 12.85 1.47 -10.48
C THR A 128 11.89 0.55 -11.24
N PHE A 129 10.59 0.81 -11.09
CA PHE A 129 9.57 0.09 -11.85
C PHE A 129 9.68 0.37 -13.35
N ALA A 130 10.05 1.60 -13.72
CA ALA A 130 10.23 1.99 -15.11
C ALA A 130 11.35 1.18 -15.78
N GLU A 131 12.49 1.02 -15.10
CA GLU A 131 13.58 0.14 -15.56
C GLU A 131 13.07 -1.30 -15.76
N ALA A 132 12.27 -1.82 -14.81
CA ALA A 132 11.73 -3.16 -14.90
C ALA A 132 10.76 -3.32 -16.10
N GLU A 133 9.87 -2.35 -16.32
CA GLU A 133 8.98 -2.34 -17.49
C GLU A 133 9.76 -2.23 -18.80
N ASN A 134 10.79 -1.38 -18.85
CA ASN A 134 11.63 -1.23 -20.04
C ASN A 134 12.31 -2.54 -20.42
N VAL A 135 12.88 -3.27 -19.45
CA VAL A 135 13.46 -4.60 -19.69
C VAL A 135 12.43 -5.57 -20.28
N VAL A 136 11.22 -5.63 -19.72
CA VAL A 136 10.15 -6.50 -20.24
C VAL A 136 9.71 -6.08 -21.64
N ASN A 137 9.63 -4.77 -21.92
CA ASN A 137 9.29 -4.25 -23.23
C ASN A 137 10.36 -4.59 -24.27
N MET A 138 11.65 -4.41 -23.93
CA MET A 138 12.76 -4.77 -24.81
C MET A 138 12.82 -6.27 -25.11
N LEU A 139 12.56 -7.13 -24.11
CA LEU A 139 12.46 -8.58 -24.33
C LEU A 139 11.30 -8.92 -25.27
N LYS A 140 10.17 -8.21 -25.14
CA LYS A 140 9.01 -8.37 -26.00
C LYS A 140 9.28 -7.92 -27.44
N GLU A 141 9.97 -6.80 -27.63
CA GLU A 141 10.38 -6.29 -28.95
C GLU A 141 11.37 -7.23 -29.65
N LYS A 142 12.28 -7.84 -28.88
CA LYS A 142 13.18 -8.90 -29.37
C LYS A 142 12.49 -10.25 -29.58
N GLU A 143 11.18 -10.31 -29.33
CA GLU A 143 10.36 -11.50 -29.40
C GLU A 143 10.91 -12.70 -28.60
N SER A 144 11.38 -12.44 -27.37
CA SER A 144 11.93 -13.49 -26.50
C SER A 144 10.94 -14.65 -26.31
N ASN A 145 11.43 -15.89 -26.29
CA ASN A 145 10.58 -17.08 -26.21
C ASN A 145 9.98 -17.32 -24.80
N ASN A 146 10.60 -16.76 -23.76
CA ASN A 146 10.24 -16.97 -22.36
C ASN A 146 9.27 -15.93 -21.79
N MET A 147 8.68 -15.04 -22.61
CA MET A 147 7.87 -13.91 -22.13
C MET A 147 6.69 -14.30 -21.22
N GLU A 148 6.09 -15.47 -21.40
CA GLU A 148 4.99 -15.96 -20.54
C GLU A 148 5.45 -16.28 -19.11
N SER A 149 6.75 -16.52 -18.93
CA SER A 149 7.38 -16.83 -17.66
C SER A 149 8.02 -15.62 -16.97
N ILE A 150 8.13 -14.49 -17.68
CA ILE A 150 8.70 -13.25 -17.16
C ILE A 150 7.67 -12.51 -16.30
N ALA A 151 8.05 -12.15 -15.08
CA ALA A 151 7.22 -11.38 -14.15
C ALA A 151 8.05 -10.34 -13.39
N ILE A 152 7.42 -9.22 -13.01
CA ILE A 152 8.05 -8.19 -12.17
C ILE A 152 7.48 -8.32 -10.75
N SER A 153 8.35 -8.27 -9.74
CA SER A 153 7.95 -8.26 -8.32
C SER A 153 8.62 -7.10 -7.60
N GLU A 154 7.81 -6.24 -6.95
CA GLU A 154 8.30 -5.21 -6.04
C GLU A 154 8.73 -5.85 -4.71
N LYS A 155 9.93 -5.55 -4.25
CA LYS A 155 10.55 -6.14 -3.05
C LYS A 155 10.99 -5.07 -2.05
N TYR A 156 10.97 -5.46 -0.78
CA TYR A 156 11.42 -4.65 0.36
C TYR A 156 12.31 -5.54 1.23
N GLU A 157 13.62 -5.35 1.17
CA GLU A 157 14.58 -6.17 1.91
C GLU A 157 15.63 -5.31 2.63
N VAL A 158 16.23 -5.88 3.67
CA VAL A 158 17.29 -5.23 4.45
C VAL A 158 18.65 -5.32 3.78
N GLU A 159 18.81 -6.27 2.86
CA GLU A 159 20.01 -6.46 2.07
C GLU A 159 19.97 -5.56 0.83
N ASN A 160 21.06 -4.83 0.60
CA ASN A 160 21.20 -4.03 -0.61
C ASN A 160 21.54 -4.95 -1.79
N LYS A 161 20.65 -5.06 -2.77
CA LYS A 161 20.88 -5.87 -3.97
C LYS A 161 21.70 -5.10 -5.01
N GLU A 162 22.50 -5.83 -5.78
CA GLU A 162 23.24 -5.26 -6.91
C GLU A 162 22.28 -5.07 -8.11
N PHE A 163 22.12 -3.82 -8.54
CA PHE A 163 21.28 -3.49 -9.69
C PHE A 163 22.06 -3.63 -10.98
N VAL A 164 21.39 -4.15 -12.00
CA VAL A 164 21.93 -4.26 -13.35
C VAL A 164 21.31 -3.18 -14.24
N THR A 165 21.99 -2.83 -15.34
CA THR A 165 21.43 -1.96 -16.36
C THR A 165 20.28 -2.65 -17.10
N GLU A 166 19.44 -1.88 -17.78
CA GLU A 166 18.32 -2.44 -18.55
C GLU A 166 18.86 -3.35 -19.67
N GLU A 167 19.96 -2.96 -20.32
CA GLU A 167 20.60 -3.74 -21.37
C GLU A 167 21.18 -5.07 -20.84
N ASP A 168 21.86 -5.04 -19.69
CA ASP A 168 22.40 -6.23 -19.04
C ASP A 168 21.28 -7.18 -18.57
N ALA A 169 20.17 -6.62 -18.08
CA ALA A 169 19.01 -7.39 -17.69
C ALA A 169 18.38 -8.11 -18.89
N VAL A 170 18.20 -7.42 -20.02
CA VAL A 170 17.71 -8.03 -21.27
C VAL A 170 18.68 -9.10 -21.76
N ALA A 171 19.98 -8.83 -21.76
CA ALA A 171 20.99 -9.79 -22.19
C ALA A 171 20.98 -11.08 -21.37
N LYS A 172 20.74 -11.00 -20.06
CA LYS A 172 20.64 -12.15 -19.15
C LYS A 172 19.33 -12.93 -19.31
N LEU A 173 18.24 -12.27 -19.69
CA LEU A 173 16.90 -12.85 -19.72
C LEU A 173 16.42 -13.28 -21.12
N TYR A 174 17.10 -12.85 -22.19
CA TYR A 174 16.67 -13.13 -23.55
C TYR A 174 16.83 -14.60 -23.92
N VAL A 175 15.79 -15.17 -24.53
CA VAL A 175 15.78 -16.53 -25.09
C VAL A 175 15.39 -16.46 -26.56
N GLU A 176 16.30 -16.88 -27.45
CA GLU A 176 16.08 -16.90 -28.90
C GLU A 176 14.96 -17.88 -29.28
N LYS A 177 14.14 -17.50 -30.27
CA LYS A 177 13.10 -18.39 -30.82
C LYS A 177 13.71 -19.51 -31.66
N PRO A 178 13.19 -20.76 -31.57
CA PRO A 178 13.53 -21.81 -32.53
C PRO A 178 13.12 -21.38 -33.94
N LYS A 179 14.03 -21.48 -34.92
CA LYS A 179 13.70 -21.27 -36.34
C LYS A 179 12.79 -22.40 -36.80
N GLU A 180 11.54 -22.10 -37.11
CA GLU A 180 10.61 -23.08 -37.70
C GLU A 180 11.07 -23.46 -39.12
N GLU A 181 11.50 -24.71 -39.32
CA GLU A 181 11.66 -25.30 -40.65
C GLU A 181 10.28 -25.51 -41.29
N THR A 182 10.04 -24.83 -42.41
CA THR A 182 8.79 -24.88 -43.19
C THR A 182 8.48 -26.30 -43.71
N PRO A 183 7.31 -26.91 -43.38
CA PRO A 183 6.80 -28.09 -44.09
C PRO A 183 5.91 -27.68 -45.28
N GLN A 184 6.06 -28.37 -46.41
CA GLN A 184 5.33 -28.10 -47.66
C GLN A 184 3.84 -28.47 -47.63
N VAL A 185 3.10 -27.73 -48.44
CA VAL A 185 1.65 -27.69 -48.69
C VAL A 185 1.04 -29.04 -49.07
N GLN A 186 -0.11 -29.38 -48.48
CA GLN A 186 -1.18 -30.13 -49.17
C GLN A 186 -2.57 -29.56 -48.86
N VAL A 187 -3.38 -29.49 -49.91
CA VAL A 187 -4.68 -28.80 -50.00
C VAL A 187 -5.81 -29.80 -49.72
N ALA A 188 -6.66 -29.55 -48.72
CA ALA A 188 -7.97 -30.19 -48.63
C ALA A 188 -9.00 -29.37 -47.82
N LYS A 189 -10.06 -29.00 -48.55
CA LYS A 189 -11.49 -28.82 -48.19
C LYS A 189 -11.91 -28.27 -46.82
N ALA A 190 -12.78 -27.25 -46.94
CA ALA A 190 -13.65 -26.61 -45.95
C ALA A 190 -13.97 -27.42 -44.68
N ASN A 191 -13.62 -26.82 -43.54
CA ASN A 191 -14.49 -26.65 -42.38
C ASN A 191 -14.00 -25.46 -41.56
N ASN A 192 -14.88 -24.48 -41.35
CA ASN A 192 -14.65 -23.36 -40.46
C ASN A 192 -14.47 -23.87 -39.03
N ILE A 193 -13.24 -23.90 -38.54
CA ILE A 193 -12.94 -24.03 -37.11
C ILE A 193 -12.07 -22.84 -36.73
N VAL A 194 -12.72 -21.78 -36.29
CA VAL A 194 -12.09 -20.65 -35.60
C VAL A 194 -11.65 -21.15 -34.22
N THR A 195 -10.42 -21.65 -34.11
CA THR A 195 -9.79 -21.90 -32.80
C THR A 195 -9.38 -20.57 -32.19
N SER A 196 -10.26 -20.04 -31.34
CA SER A 196 -10.00 -18.90 -30.47
C SER A 196 -8.97 -19.29 -29.40
N LYS A 197 -7.70 -18.88 -29.56
CA LYS A 197 -6.73 -18.87 -28.46
C LYS A 197 -7.07 -17.70 -27.53
N LYS A 198 -7.82 -18.00 -26.48
CA LYS A 198 -8.28 -17.05 -25.46
C LYS A 198 -7.17 -16.84 -24.44
N ALA A 199 -6.57 -15.65 -24.44
CA ALA A 199 -5.59 -15.23 -23.44
C ALA A 199 -6.23 -15.22 -22.04
N THR A 200 -5.82 -16.14 -21.18
CA THR A 200 -6.25 -16.21 -19.78
C THR A 200 -5.16 -15.62 -18.88
N GLY A 201 -5.28 -14.33 -18.57
CA GLY A 201 -4.50 -13.71 -17.49
C GLY A 201 -4.79 -14.38 -16.14
N THR A 202 -3.78 -14.49 -15.28
CA THR A 202 -3.92 -15.04 -13.93
C THR A 202 -4.71 -14.08 -13.04
N VAL A 203 -5.94 -14.46 -12.68
CA VAL A 203 -6.82 -13.70 -11.78
C VAL A 203 -6.68 -14.21 -10.34
N ASN A 204 -6.40 -13.32 -9.39
CA ASN A 204 -6.44 -13.63 -7.96
C ASN A 204 -7.90 -13.86 -7.54
N THR A 205 -8.23 -15.09 -7.15
CA THR A 205 -9.55 -15.50 -6.64
C THR A 205 -9.52 -15.86 -5.15
N GLY A 206 -8.50 -15.41 -4.42
CA GLY A 206 -8.37 -15.67 -2.98
C GLY A 206 -9.47 -14.96 -2.18
N PHE A 207 -9.79 -15.52 -1.01
CA PHE A 207 -10.84 -15.03 -0.11
C PHE A 207 -10.34 -14.07 0.98
N ASN A 208 -9.14 -13.49 0.80
CA ASN A 208 -8.58 -12.53 1.75
C ASN A 208 -9.41 -11.24 1.73
N ILE A 209 -10.14 -10.98 2.82
CA ILE A 209 -10.98 -9.79 2.99
C ILE A 209 -10.41 -8.88 4.09
N SER A 210 -10.57 -7.57 3.91
CA SER A 210 -10.27 -6.56 4.94
C SER A 210 -11.41 -5.56 5.06
N GLY A 211 -11.81 -5.27 6.31
CA GLY A 211 -12.83 -4.26 6.63
C GLY A 211 -12.28 -2.84 6.70
N SER A 212 -10.96 -2.68 6.78
CA SER A 212 -10.31 -1.36 6.92
C SER A 212 -10.42 -0.55 5.64
N LYS A 213 -10.72 0.75 5.74
CA LYS A 213 -10.67 1.65 4.58
C LYS A 213 -9.23 1.97 4.24
N VAL A 214 -8.84 1.83 2.98
CA VAL A 214 -7.50 2.18 2.48
C VAL A 214 -7.64 3.28 1.41
N SER A 215 -6.70 4.21 1.35
CA SER A 215 -6.70 5.21 0.27
C SER A 215 -6.36 4.53 -1.06
N LEU A 216 -7.26 4.65 -2.04
CA LEU A 216 -7.07 4.02 -3.36
C LEU A 216 -6.18 4.86 -4.29
N GLY A 217 -6.01 6.16 -4.00
CA GLY A 217 -5.33 7.11 -4.89
C GLY A 217 -6.02 7.30 -6.25
N ILE A 218 -7.25 6.80 -6.42
CA ILE A 218 -8.09 6.93 -7.60
C ILE A 218 -9.54 7.21 -7.19
N SER A 219 -10.31 7.82 -8.09
CA SER A 219 -11.75 8.00 -7.92
C SER A 219 -12.51 6.85 -8.60
N LEU A 220 -13.58 6.38 -7.94
CA LEU A 220 -14.45 5.33 -8.46
C LEU A 220 -15.89 5.86 -8.61
N ILE A 221 -16.57 5.42 -9.68
CA ILE A 221 -18.00 5.63 -9.88
C ILE A 221 -18.77 4.31 -9.73
N LYS A 222 -20.08 4.40 -9.47
CA LYS A 222 -20.97 3.25 -9.44
C LYS A 222 -21.04 2.59 -10.84
N PRO A 223 -20.73 1.30 -10.98
CA PRO A 223 -20.81 0.59 -12.26
C PRO A 223 -22.22 0.47 -12.81
N ILE A 224 -23.20 0.31 -11.92
CA ILE A 224 -24.64 0.20 -12.21
C ILE A 224 -25.46 0.88 -11.12
N SER A 225 -26.74 1.15 -11.40
CA SER A 225 -27.74 1.52 -10.41
C SER A 225 -28.63 0.32 -10.11
N GLY A 226 -28.83 -0.01 -8.83
CA GLY A 226 -29.61 -1.17 -8.41
C GLY A 226 -29.69 -1.30 -6.88
N ILE A 227 -30.39 -2.34 -6.41
CA ILE A 227 -30.56 -2.62 -4.98
C ILE A 227 -29.40 -3.51 -4.52
N ILE A 228 -28.74 -3.15 -3.42
CA ILE A 228 -27.73 -4.02 -2.79
C ILE A 228 -28.45 -5.21 -2.14
N THR A 229 -28.22 -6.41 -2.66
CA THR A 229 -28.88 -7.64 -2.19
C THR A 229 -28.00 -8.49 -1.28
N SER A 230 -26.68 -8.36 -1.35
CA SER A 230 -25.75 -8.99 -0.39
C SER A 230 -24.53 -8.11 -0.18
N ARG A 231 -24.12 -7.97 1.08
CA ARG A 231 -23.05 -7.05 1.48
C ARG A 231 -21.71 -7.76 1.60
N PHE A 232 -20.64 -6.97 1.57
CA PHE A 232 -19.29 -7.45 1.81
C PHE A 232 -19.15 -8.09 3.19
N ALA A 233 -18.32 -9.13 3.28
CA ALA A 233 -18.06 -9.97 4.45
C ALA A 233 -19.25 -10.78 5.00
N GLU A 234 -20.43 -10.71 4.36
CA GLU A 234 -21.61 -11.49 4.75
C GLU A 234 -21.35 -13.00 4.59
N SER A 235 -21.82 -13.79 5.56
CA SER A 235 -21.72 -15.25 5.54
C SER A 235 -23.07 -15.86 5.17
N SER A 236 -23.08 -16.87 4.30
CA SER A 236 -24.31 -17.55 3.85
C SER A 236 -24.06 -19.04 3.65
N ARG A 237 -25.10 -19.86 3.82
CA ARG A 237 -25.04 -21.32 3.60
C ARG A 237 -24.77 -21.70 2.13
N ILE A 238 -24.95 -20.76 1.21
CA ILE A 238 -24.77 -20.96 -0.24
C ILE A 238 -23.32 -20.65 -0.67
N ARG A 239 -22.46 -20.15 0.23
CA ARG A 239 -21.06 -19.77 -0.04
C ARG A 239 -20.12 -20.53 0.89
N SER A 240 -18.98 -20.97 0.37
CA SER A 240 -17.93 -21.65 1.15
C SER A 240 -17.06 -20.69 1.97
N SER A 241 -17.20 -19.39 1.75
CA SER A 241 -16.42 -18.33 2.40
C SER A 241 -17.29 -17.08 2.61
N ARG A 242 -16.74 -16.11 3.36
CA ARG A 242 -17.33 -14.77 3.49
C ARG A 242 -17.35 -14.07 2.13
N HIS A 243 -18.41 -13.30 1.90
CA HIS A 243 -18.60 -12.59 0.65
C HIS A 243 -17.48 -11.55 0.41
N THR A 244 -16.74 -11.72 -0.69
CA THR A 244 -15.58 -10.89 -1.06
C THR A 244 -15.94 -9.60 -1.80
N GLY A 245 -17.21 -9.40 -2.11
CA GLY A 245 -17.69 -8.28 -2.92
C GLY A 245 -18.99 -7.68 -2.41
N LEU A 246 -19.65 -6.95 -3.30
CA LEU A 246 -20.96 -6.33 -3.11
C LEU A 246 -21.86 -6.78 -4.26
N ASP A 247 -23.01 -7.37 -3.92
CA ASP A 247 -23.97 -7.83 -4.92
C ASP A 247 -25.05 -6.78 -5.13
N ILE A 248 -25.22 -6.35 -6.38
CA ILE A 248 -26.15 -5.31 -6.78
C ILE A 248 -27.12 -5.89 -7.80
N SER A 249 -28.39 -6.03 -7.42
CA SER A 249 -29.44 -6.57 -8.27
C SER A 249 -29.82 -5.60 -9.39
N ALA A 250 -29.88 -6.14 -10.60
CA ALA A 250 -30.36 -5.47 -11.81
C ALA A 250 -30.76 -6.53 -12.85
N SER A 251 -31.60 -6.16 -13.81
CA SER A 251 -32.05 -7.08 -14.85
C SER A 251 -30.89 -7.60 -15.71
N THR A 252 -31.00 -8.85 -16.18
CA THR A 252 -30.05 -9.39 -17.17
C THR A 252 -29.95 -8.45 -18.37
N GLY A 253 -28.73 -8.18 -18.84
CA GLY A 253 -28.47 -7.28 -19.95
C GLY A 253 -28.23 -5.82 -19.54
N THR A 254 -28.49 -5.43 -18.28
CA THR A 254 -28.18 -4.07 -17.81
C THR A 254 -26.70 -3.74 -18.05
N PRO A 255 -26.36 -2.63 -18.72
CA PRO A 255 -24.97 -2.27 -19.00
C PRO A 255 -24.17 -2.01 -17.72
N ILE A 256 -23.01 -2.65 -17.62
CA ILE A 256 -22.02 -2.45 -16.54
C ILE A 256 -20.95 -1.49 -17.03
N LYS A 257 -20.74 -0.40 -16.30
CA LYS A 257 -19.71 0.61 -16.59
C LYS A 257 -18.42 0.35 -15.80
N ALA A 258 -17.27 0.68 -16.40
CA ALA A 258 -15.99 0.69 -15.70
C ALA A 258 -16.03 1.73 -14.56
N ALA A 259 -15.67 1.31 -13.35
CA ALA A 259 -15.71 2.15 -12.15
C ALA A 259 -14.63 3.23 -12.18
N SER A 260 -13.52 2.96 -12.87
CA SER A 260 -12.45 3.92 -13.15
C SER A 260 -11.77 3.57 -14.46
N SER A 261 -10.97 4.49 -14.98
CA SER A 261 -10.13 4.22 -16.16
C SER A 261 -9.07 3.19 -15.83
N GLY A 262 -8.67 2.36 -16.78
CA GLY A 262 -7.70 1.31 -16.54
C GLY A 262 -7.56 0.32 -17.68
N THR A 263 -6.81 -0.76 -17.44
CA THR A 263 -6.59 -1.81 -18.43
C THR A 263 -7.25 -3.10 -17.98
N VAL A 264 -7.99 -3.74 -18.88
CA VAL A 264 -8.62 -5.03 -18.64
C VAL A 264 -7.53 -6.09 -18.52
N THR A 265 -7.36 -6.68 -17.34
CA THR A 265 -6.37 -7.74 -17.09
C THR A 265 -6.95 -9.14 -17.29
N PHE A 266 -8.27 -9.27 -17.27
CA PHE A 266 -8.97 -10.53 -17.57
C PHE A 266 -10.35 -10.27 -18.15
N SER A 267 -10.73 -11.09 -19.14
CA SER A 267 -12.08 -11.13 -19.69
C SER A 267 -12.39 -12.56 -20.15
N GLY A 268 -13.20 -13.26 -19.37
CA GLY A 268 -13.49 -14.67 -19.64
C GLY A 268 -14.30 -15.34 -18.55
N ARG A 269 -14.43 -16.67 -18.63
CA ARG A 269 -15.13 -17.46 -17.61
C ARG A 269 -14.15 -17.87 -16.52
N LYS A 270 -14.47 -17.67 -15.24
CA LYS A 270 -13.61 -17.98 -14.10
C LYS A 270 -14.39 -18.55 -12.92
N GLY A 271 -14.40 -19.88 -12.78
CA GLY A 271 -14.93 -20.57 -11.60
C GLY A 271 -16.32 -20.09 -11.16
N SER A 272 -16.46 -19.79 -9.87
CA SER A 272 -17.70 -19.30 -9.26
C SER A 272 -18.14 -17.92 -9.76
N TYR A 273 -17.21 -17.08 -10.25
CA TYR A 273 -17.55 -15.76 -10.79
C TYR A 273 -18.33 -15.81 -12.11
N GLY A 274 -18.42 -16.98 -12.77
CA GLY A 274 -19.04 -17.06 -14.09
C GLY A 274 -18.23 -16.28 -15.12
N ASN A 275 -18.90 -15.49 -15.96
CA ASN A 275 -18.21 -14.53 -16.82
C ASN A 275 -17.73 -13.36 -15.96
N LEU A 276 -16.41 -13.18 -15.94
CA LEU A 276 -15.69 -12.22 -15.13
C LEU A 276 -14.90 -11.29 -16.04
N LEU A 277 -14.97 -10.00 -15.72
CA LEU A 277 -14.08 -8.99 -16.25
C LEU A 277 -13.32 -8.32 -15.10
N VAL A 278 -12.01 -8.16 -15.26
CA VAL A 278 -11.14 -7.52 -14.26
C VAL A 278 -10.42 -6.36 -14.90
N ILE A 279 -10.41 -5.21 -14.22
CA ILE A 279 -9.73 -3.99 -14.65
C ILE A 279 -8.72 -3.59 -13.58
N THR A 280 -7.49 -3.28 -13.96
CA THR A 280 -6.50 -2.64 -13.09
C THR A 280 -6.44 -1.14 -13.35
N HIS A 281 -6.31 -0.36 -12.29
CA HIS A 281 -6.44 1.11 -12.32
C HIS A 281 -5.18 1.85 -11.83
N GLY A 282 -4.06 1.16 -11.63
CA GLY A 282 -2.88 1.68 -10.93
C GLY A 282 -2.96 1.54 -9.41
N ASN A 283 -1.89 1.86 -8.69
CA ASN A 283 -1.75 1.73 -7.22
C ASN A 283 -2.07 0.32 -6.66
N GLY A 284 -1.99 -0.72 -7.50
CA GLY A 284 -2.40 -2.08 -7.15
C GLY A 284 -3.92 -2.26 -6.99
N VAL A 285 -4.74 -1.28 -7.40
CA VAL A 285 -6.19 -1.32 -7.33
C VAL A 285 -6.76 -2.07 -8.54
N GLN A 286 -7.68 -2.99 -8.27
CA GLN A 286 -8.41 -3.75 -9.28
C GLN A 286 -9.91 -3.75 -8.97
N THR A 287 -10.72 -3.74 -10.02
CA THR A 287 -12.17 -3.96 -9.91
C THR A 287 -12.58 -5.22 -10.66
N TYR A 288 -13.43 -6.02 -10.03
CA TYR A 288 -13.90 -7.29 -10.57
C TYR A 288 -15.39 -7.18 -10.84
N TYR A 289 -15.82 -7.60 -12.03
CA TYR A 289 -17.21 -7.59 -12.48
C TYR A 289 -17.64 -9.02 -12.79
N GLY A 290 -18.28 -9.67 -11.82
CA GLY A 290 -18.71 -11.06 -11.89
C GLY A 290 -20.13 -11.26 -12.41
N HIS A 291 -20.47 -12.53 -12.64
CA HIS A 291 -21.78 -13.04 -13.05
C HIS A 291 -22.35 -12.47 -14.35
N CYS A 292 -21.50 -11.88 -15.19
CA CYS A 292 -21.94 -11.17 -16.39
C CYS A 292 -22.64 -12.09 -17.42
N SER A 293 -23.59 -11.55 -18.17
CA SER A 293 -24.20 -12.25 -19.32
C SER A 293 -23.35 -12.12 -20.58
N ALA A 294 -22.74 -10.94 -20.77
CA ALA A 294 -21.83 -10.65 -21.87
C ALA A 294 -20.65 -9.81 -21.38
N LEU A 295 -19.50 -9.99 -22.04
CA LEU A 295 -18.27 -9.21 -21.83
C LEU A 295 -17.98 -8.45 -23.12
N TYR A 296 -17.89 -7.13 -23.04
CA TYR A 296 -17.72 -6.24 -24.21
C TYR A 296 -16.28 -5.73 -24.36
N ALA A 297 -15.46 -5.87 -23.32
CA ALA A 297 -14.04 -5.55 -23.38
C ALA A 297 -13.17 -6.81 -23.22
N SER A 298 -12.03 -6.82 -23.91
CA SER A 298 -11.10 -7.96 -23.96
C SER A 298 -9.86 -7.70 -23.10
N ALA A 299 -9.17 -8.76 -22.68
CA ALA A 299 -7.90 -8.61 -21.95
C ALA A 299 -6.88 -7.81 -22.78
N GLY A 300 -6.15 -6.91 -22.12
CA GLY A 300 -5.24 -5.94 -22.73
C GLY A 300 -5.90 -4.63 -23.19
N GLN A 301 -7.23 -4.56 -23.26
CA GLN A 301 -7.93 -3.35 -23.67
C GLN A 301 -7.89 -2.28 -22.58
N THR A 302 -7.52 -1.05 -22.95
CA THR A 302 -7.69 0.13 -22.08
C THR A 302 -9.12 0.66 -22.18
N VAL A 303 -9.71 1.01 -21.04
CA VAL A 303 -11.07 1.54 -20.95
C VAL A 303 -11.10 2.81 -20.10
N SER A 304 -12.01 3.70 -20.42
CA SER A 304 -12.24 4.93 -19.65
C SER A 304 -13.26 4.71 -18.53
N GLN A 305 -13.15 5.47 -17.45
CA GLN A 305 -14.19 5.54 -16.41
C GLN A 305 -15.56 5.83 -17.05
N GLY A 306 -16.57 5.04 -16.71
CA GLY A 306 -17.92 5.17 -17.26
C GLY A 306 -18.16 4.43 -18.59
N GLN A 307 -17.12 3.90 -19.24
CA GLN A 307 -17.26 3.10 -20.44
C GLN A 307 -18.00 1.79 -20.13
N VAL A 308 -18.94 1.40 -20.98
CA VAL A 308 -19.64 0.11 -20.87
C VAL A 308 -18.67 -1.03 -21.23
N VAL A 309 -18.50 -1.99 -20.32
CA VAL A 309 -17.50 -3.07 -20.44
C VAL A 309 -18.09 -4.47 -20.35
N ALA A 310 -19.29 -4.62 -19.77
CA ALA A 310 -19.99 -5.89 -19.64
C ALA A 310 -21.50 -5.65 -19.49
N ALA A 311 -22.27 -6.73 -19.38
CA ALA A 311 -23.69 -6.68 -19.04
C ALA A 311 -24.03 -7.62 -17.88
N VAL A 312 -24.94 -7.18 -17.01
CA VAL A 312 -25.45 -7.95 -15.86
C VAL A 312 -26.01 -9.29 -16.33
N GLY A 313 -25.81 -10.34 -15.54
CA GLY A 313 -26.32 -11.67 -15.84
C GLY A 313 -26.46 -12.50 -14.57
N SER A 314 -26.50 -13.82 -14.75
CA SER A 314 -26.56 -14.79 -13.66
C SER A 314 -25.71 -16.01 -13.98
N THR A 315 -24.48 -15.78 -14.46
CA THR A 315 -23.53 -16.87 -14.80
C THR A 315 -22.68 -17.27 -13.59
N GLY A 316 -22.20 -18.52 -13.55
CA GLY A 316 -21.41 -19.01 -12.40
C GLY A 316 -22.29 -19.38 -11.20
N ASN A 317 -21.79 -19.14 -9.98
CA ASN A 317 -22.54 -19.40 -8.75
C ASN A 317 -23.42 -18.18 -8.42
N SER A 318 -24.61 -18.12 -9.01
CA SER A 318 -25.57 -17.02 -8.87
C SER A 318 -26.98 -17.57 -8.77
N THR A 319 -27.81 -17.01 -7.87
CA THR A 319 -29.21 -17.40 -7.68
C THR A 319 -30.20 -16.54 -8.47
N GLY A 320 -29.74 -15.47 -9.12
CA GLY A 320 -30.55 -14.60 -9.97
C GLY A 320 -29.74 -13.44 -10.54
N PRO A 321 -30.28 -12.64 -11.47
CA PRO A 321 -29.53 -11.57 -12.12
C PRO A 321 -28.99 -10.50 -11.15
N HIS A 322 -27.66 -10.34 -11.12
CA HIS A 322 -26.99 -9.28 -10.34
C HIS A 322 -25.56 -9.05 -10.83
N LEU A 323 -24.99 -7.90 -10.45
CA LEU A 323 -23.55 -7.66 -10.52
C LEU A 323 -22.90 -8.04 -9.20
N HIS A 324 -21.93 -8.94 -9.25
CA HIS A 324 -20.97 -9.11 -8.16
C HIS A 324 -19.76 -8.20 -8.39
N LEU A 325 -19.60 -7.18 -7.55
CA LEU A 325 -18.53 -6.19 -7.63
C LEU A 325 -17.50 -6.40 -6.52
N GLU A 326 -16.23 -6.55 -6.87
CA GLU A 326 -15.14 -6.48 -5.88
C GLU A 326 -14.23 -5.29 -6.15
N ILE A 327 -13.65 -4.74 -5.08
CA ILE A 327 -12.52 -3.83 -5.13
C ILE A 327 -11.37 -4.52 -4.40
N ARG A 328 -10.27 -4.75 -5.12
CA ARG A 328 -9.07 -5.35 -4.55
C ARG A 328 -7.90 -4.38 -4.57
N VAL A 329 -7.07 -4.40 -3.54
CA VAL A 329 -5.79 -3.68 -3.48
C VAL A 329 -4.69 -4.68 -3.19
N LYS A 330 -3.72 -4.82 -4.11
CA LYS A 330 -2.62 -5.79 -4.02
C LYS A 330 -3.11 -7.22 -3.70
N GLY A 331 -4.27 -7.61 -4.26
CA GLY A 331 -4.86 -8.95 -4.10
C GLY A 331 -5.80 -9.15 -2.91
N VAL A 332 -5.92 -8.19 -1.99
CA VAL A 332 -6.86 -8.24 -0.84
C VAL A 332 -8.16 -7.54 -1.21
N ALA A 333 -9.31 -8.17 -0.92
CA ALA A 333 -10.62 -7.59 -1.18
C ALA A 333 -11.07 -6.64 -0.06
N TYR A 334 -11.63 -5.50 -0.44
CA TYR A 334 -12.12 -4.44 0.46
C TYR A 334 -13.59 -4.15 0.19
N ASN A 335 -14.29 -3.66 1.21
CA ASN A 335 -15.72 -3.34 1.11
C ASN A 335 -15.99 -2.25 0.05
N PRO A 336 -16.67 -2.56 -1.08
CA PRO A 336 -16.94 -1.60 -2.13
C PRO A 336 -17.81 -0.42 -1.70
N GLN A 337 -18.62 -0.61 -0.65
CA GLN A 337 -19.46 0.46 -0.14
C GLN A 337 -18.65 1.64 0.38
N ASN A 338 -17.49 1.42 0.99
CA ASN A 338 -16.65 2.49 1.57
C ASN A 338 -16.13 3.51 0.53
N TYR A 339 -16.26 3.20 -0.76
CA TYR A 339 -15.73 3.96 -1.87
C TYR A 339 -16.81 4.48 -2.83
N LEU A 340 -18.00 3.86 -2.82
CA LEU A 340 -19.05 4.11 -3.80
C LEU A 340 -20.35 4.64 -3.18
N TYR A 341 -20.54 4.51 -1.86
CA TYR A 341 -21.76 4.86 -1.13
C TYR A 341 -21.44 5.54 0.20
#